data_AF-A0A5J4NT26-F1
#
_entry.id   AF-A0A5J4NT26-F1
#
_cell.length_a   1.000
_cell.length_b   1.000
_cell.length_c   1.000
_cell.angle_alpha   90.00
_cell.angle_beta   90.00
_cell.angle_gamma   90.00
#
_symmetry.space_group_name_H-M   'P 1'
#
loop_
_entity.id
_entity.type
_entity.pdbx_description
1 polymer ?
#
loop_
_entity_poly.entity_id
_entity_poly.type
_entity_poly.pdbx_seq_one_letter_code
_entity_poly.pdbx_strand_id
1 'polypeptide(L)'
;MCPDRFFFQDQFRASGLSIFNCNWSDIYDFTPEHENGANIKLLAISDDARNYFVPPREAIEDELKTATEDDVMDEDMVALTKSLSSVTLSLDPKDSLVPITLGSRVLHGGSKTGLGNVQLDGCAVIAVFDHLGAVSCAKSIVGFLREVPSCHLVRTQCSRFSEYDIERIFGIPTSSRRAKVGNVITFEVVGPRGSVGSACEEVSLKTSALHDPTFLLVTSDQSEAERQINLLNGLHRMNMNAS
;
A
#
# COMPACT_ATOMS: atom_id res chain seq x y z
N MET A 1 -5.49 21.07 -7.12
CA MET A 1 -4.25 20.28 -6.93
C MET A 1 -3.57 20.81 -5.68
N CYS A 2 -3.42 20.00 -4.62
CA CYS A 2 -2.75 20.44 -3.39
C CYS A 2 -1.22 20.48 -3.60
N PRO A 3 -0.56 21.63 -3.36
CA PRO A 3 0.90 21.76 -3.47
C PRO A 3 1.67 20.81 -2.52
N ASP A 4 1.05 20.42 -1.40
CA ASP A 4 1.71 19.66 -0.33
C ASP A 4 1.87 18.16 -0.63
N ARG A 5 1.19 17.64 -1.66
CA ARG A 5 1.31 16.21 -2.04
C ARG A 5 2.70 15.86 -2.57
N PHE A 6 3.43 16.85 -3.10
CA PHE A 6 4.81 16.69 -3.56
C PHE A 6 5.79 16.58 -2.38
N PHE A 7 5.55 17.32 -1.29
CA PHE A 7 6.45 17.36 -0.13
C PHE A 7 6.58 16.00 0.56
N PHE A 8 5.46 15.32 0.83
CA PHE A 8 5.52 14.01 1.52
C PHE A 8 6.09 12.91 0.63
N GLN A 9 5.85 12.97 -0.68
CA GLN A 9 6.49 12.04 -1.62
C GLN A 9 8.01 12.22 -1.66
N ASP A 10 8.49 13.46 -1.60
CA ASP A 10 9.92 13.74 -1.54
C ASP A 10 10.54 13.28 -0.20
N GLN A 11 9.80 13.34 0.91
CA GLN A 11 10.25 12.78 2.19
C GLN A 11 10.43 11.25 2.16
N PHE A 12 9.49 10.52 1.55
CA PHE A 12 9.65 9.07 1.33
C PHE A 12 10.90 8.78 0.48
N ARG A 13 11.10 9.56 -0.60
CA ARG A 13 12.27 9.40 -1.45
C ARG A 13 13.57 9.71 -0.72
N ALA A 14 13.61 10.79 0.05
CA ALA A 14 14.79 11.21 0.80
C ALA A 14 15.17 10.23 1.92
N SER A 15 14.17 9.55 2.51
CA SER A 15 14.39 8.50 3.51
C SER A 15 14.73 7.13 2.90
N GLY A 16 14.74 6.99 1.57
CA GLY A 16 14.96 5.72 0.90
C GLY A 16 13.79 4.73 1.05
N LEU A 17 12.63 5.18 1.51
CA LEU A 17 11.44 4.36 1.70
C LEU A 17 10.61 4.30 0.42
N SER A 18 10.20 3.08 0.05
CA SER A 18 9.21 2.90 -1.01
C SER A 18 7.80 2.93 -0.42
N ILE A 19 6.92 3.76 -1.00
CA ILE A 19 5.50 3.79 -0.65
C ILE A 19 4.78 2.46 -0.92
N PHE A 20 5.40 1.57 -1.70
CA PHE A 20 4.89 0.24 -2.00
C PHE A 20 5.43 -0.84 -1.06
N ASN A 21 6.39 -0.55 -0.19
CA ASN A 21 6.93 -1.52 0.78
C ASN A 21 6.37 -1.24 2.17
N CYS A 22 5.23 -1.85 2.51
CA CYS A 22 4.60 -1.69 3.82
C CYS A 22 4.10 -3.04 4.34
N ASN A 23 4.73 -3.55 5.41
CA ASN A 23 4.35 -4.81 6.05
C ASN A 23 3.77 -4.58 7.46
N TRP A 24 2.82 -3.65 7.57
CA TRP A 24 2.31 -3.12 8.84
C TRP A 24 1.58 -4.15 9.74
N SER A 25 1.18 -5.29 9.19
CA SER A 25 0.32 -6.29 9.86
C SER A 25 1.02 -7.61 10.17
N ASP A 26 2.27 -7.78 9.76
CA ASP A 26 3.09 -8.97 10.03
C ASP A 26 3.96 -8.69 11.27
N ILE A 27 3.32 -8.77 12.43
CA ILE A 27 3.91 -8.36 13.70
C ILE A 27 4.45 -9.59 14.41
N TYR A 28 5.74 -9.57 14.74
CA TYR A 28 6.38 -10.59 15.56
C TYR A 28 6.29 -10.23 17.04
N ASP A 29 5.69 -11.11 17.83
CA ASP A 29 5.63 -10.98 19.29
C ASP A 29 6.78 -11.77 19.93
N PHE A 30 7.72 -11.07 20.57
CA PHE A 30 8.84 -11.70 21.27
C PHE A 30 8.42 -12.32 22.62
N THR A 31 7.25 -11.96 23.15
CA THR A 31 6.76 -12.38 24.46
C THR A 31 5.30 -12.84 24.36
N PRO A 32 5.01 -13.87 23.55
CA PRO A 32 3.65 -14.35 23.38
C PRO A 32 3.10 -14.88 24.71
N GLU A 33 1.91 -14.44 25.10
CA GLU A 33 1.26 -15.00 26.28
C GLU A 33 0.95 -16.48 26.05
N HIS A 34 1.39 -17.35 26.98
CA HIS A 34 1.23 -18.80 26.84
C HIS A 34 -0.21 -19.30 27.04
N GLU A 35 -1.11 -18.45 27.57
CA GLU A 35 -2.50 -18.79 27.89
C GLU A 35 -3.49 -17.91 27.10
N ASN A 36 -3.64 -18.21 25.81
CA ASN A 36 -4.74 -17.73 24.93
C ASN A 36 -4.89 -16.22 24.69
N GLY A 37 -4.03 -15.36 25.23
CA GLY A 37 -3.99 -13.94 24.94
C GLY A 37 -3.15 -13.61 23.71
N ALA A 38 -3.65 -12.76 22.82
CA ALA A 38 -2.82 -12.08 21.82
C ALA A 38 -2.54 -10.66 22.32
N ASN A 39 -1.27 -10.32 22.51
CA ASN A 39 -0.85 -8.97 22.90
C ASN A 39 -1.17 -7.91 21.83
N ILE A 40 -1.38 -8.37 20.60
CA ILE A 40 -1.52 -7.52 19.43
C ILE A 40 -2.90 -7.74 18.81
N LYS A 41 -3.56 -6.63 18.51
CA LYS A 41 -4.83 -6.61 17.78
C LYS A 41 -4.77 -5.54 16.69
N LEU A 42 -5.09 -5.94 15.47
CA LEU A 42 -5.14 -5.01 14.34
C LEU A 42 -6.48 -4.24 14.32
N LEU A 43 -6.44 -2.90 14.19
CA LEU A 43 -7.61 -2.00 14.10
C LEU A 43 -8.49 -2.29 12.88
N ALA A 44 -9.82 -2.24 13.01
CA ALA A 44 -10.71 -2.65 11.92
C ALA A 44 -10.49 -1.79 10.66
N ILE A 45 -10.69 -2.39 9.48
CA ILE A 45 -10.45 -1.69 8.20
C ILE A 45 -11.39 -0.49 8.02
N SER A 46 -12.58 -0.57 8.61
CA SER A 46 -13.58 0.50 8.61
C SER A 46 -13.31 1.60 9.64
N ASP A 47 -12.30 1.46 10.49
CA ASP A 47 -12.02 2.46 11.53
C ASP A 47 -11.47 3.73 10.87
N ASP A 48 -12.08 4.87 11.21
CA ASP A 48 -11.62 6.18 10.73
C ASP A 48 -10.34 6.60 11.48
N ALA A 49 -9.31 7.02 10.73
CA ALA A 49 -8.06 7.54 11.29
C ALA A 49 -8.29 8.74 12.22
N ARG A 50 -9.35 9.53 11.99
CA ARG A 50 -9.75 10.68 12.84
C ARG A 50 -10.11 10.28 14.27
N ASN A 51 -10.44 9.00 14.52
CA ASN A 51 -10.69 8.50 15.88
C ASN A 51 -9.39 8.37 16.71
N TYR A 52 -8.23 8.41 16.06
CA TYR A 52 -6.92 8.20 16.68
C TYR A 52 -5.98 9.38 16.53
N PHE A 53 -6.15 10.16 15.46
CA PHE A 53 -5.27 11.28 15.13
C PHE A 53 -6.11 12.54 14.87
N VAL A 54 -5.73 13.62 15.53
CA VAL A 54 -6.25 14.96 15.25
C VAL A 54 -5.25 15.69 14.36
N PRO A 55 -5.67 16.21 13.19
CA PRO A 55 -4.80 17.03 12.35
C PRO A 55 -4.22 18.24 13.13
N PRO A 56 -2.95 18.62 12.91
CA PRO A 56 -2.31 19.68 13.70
C PRO A 56 -3.10 20.99 13.74
N ARG A 57 -3.68 21.38 12.60
CA ARG A 57 -4.51 22.58 12.50
C ARG A 57 -5.77 22.50 13.39
N GLU A 58 -6.45 21.36 13.39
CA GLU A 58 -7.65 21.15 14.22
C GLU A 58 -7.27 21.17 15.71
N ALA A 59 -6.16 20.54 16.09
CA ALA A 59 -5.66 20.53 17.46
C ALA A 59 -5.33 21.96 17.96
N ILE A 60 -4.66 22.75 17.13
CA ILE A 60 -4.35 24.17 17.41
C ILE A 60 -5.62 24.99 17.57
N GLU A 61 -6.59 24.83 16.66
CA GLU A 61 -7.86 25.57 16.73
C GLU A 61 -8.64 25.23 18.00
N ASP A 62 -8.56 23.99 18.48
CA ASP A 62 -9.21 23.59 19.73
C ASP A 62 -8.48 24.11 20.98
N GLU A 63 -7.14 24.10 21.01
CA GLU A 63 -6.36 24.71 22.10
C GLU A 63 -6.65 26.22 22.20
N LEU A 64 -6.69 26.93 21.06
CA LEU A 64 -7.00 28.36 21.01
C LEU A 64 -8.42 28.70 21.50
N LYS A 65 -9.39 27.80 21.35
CA LYS A 65 -10.75 27.99 21.90
C LYS A 65 -10.78 27.81 23.42
N THR A 66 -9.86 27.03 23.97
CA THR A 66 -9.78 26.74 25.41
C THR A 66 -8.85 27.67 26.19
N ALA A 67 -7.98 28.40 25.50
CA ALA A 67 -7.07 29.37 26.10
C ALA A 67 -7.85 30.54 26.73
N THR A 68 -7.48 30.91 27.95
CA THR A 68 -8.04 32.07 28.66
C THR A 68 -7.21 33.32 28.38
N GLU A 69 -7.78 34.52 28.59
CA GLU A 69 -7.11 35.80 28.29
C GLU A 69 -5.78 36.02 29.04
N ASP A 70 -5.51 35.25 30.11
CA ASP A 70 -4.26 35.28 30.89
C ASP A 70 -3.15 34.35 30.35
N ASP A 71 -3.44 33.50 29.36
CA ASP A 71 -2.45 32.59 28.76
C ASP A 71 -1.60 33.36 27.74
N VAL A 72 -0.49 33.96 28.21
CA VAL A 72 0.53 34.53 27.33
C VAL A 72 1.15 33.37 26.53
N MET A 73 0.72 33.22 25.28
CA MET A 73 1.32 32.28 24.34
C MET A 73 2.79 32.65 24.15
N ASP A 74 3.68 31.77 24.61
CA ASP A 74 5.13 31.88 24.41
C ASP A 74 5.44 32.07 22.92
N GLU A 75 6.45 32.87 22.58
CA GLU A 75 6.83 33.14 21.18
C GLU A 75 7.16 31.86 20.43
N ASP A 76 7.74 30.87 21.12
CA ASP A 76 8.03 29.54 20.59
C ASP A 76 6.73 28.76 20.26
N MET A 77 5.70 28.89 21.08
CA MET A 77 4.39 28.26 20.87
C MET A 77 3.66 28.89 19.69
N VAL A 78 3.76 30.22 19.53
CA VAL A 78 3.25 30.95 18.36
C VAL A 78 3.98 30.53 17.08
N ALA A 79 5.31 30.39 17.14
CA ALA A 79 6.13 29.96 16.01
C ALA A 79 5.80 28.51 15.59
N LEU A 80 5.68 27.58 16.55
CA LEU A 80 5.30 26.19 16.31
C LEU A 80 3.89 26.08 15.74
N THR A 81 2.93 26.82 16.30
CA THR A 81 1.55 26.91 15.83
C THR A 81 1.47 27.40 14.39
N LYS A 82 2.24 28.44 14.05
CA LYS A 82 2.33 28.96 12.68
C LYS A 82 2.98 27.97 11.71
N SER A 83 3.99 27.23 12.17
CA SER A 83 4.65 26.19 11.37
C SER A 83 3.70 25.02 11.08
N LEU A 84 3.04 24.49 12.10
CA LEU A 84 2.16 23.33 11.99
C LEU A 84 0.86 23.63 11.23
N SER A 85 0.30 24.83 11.40
CA SER A 85 -0.89 25.27 10.64
C SER A 85 -0.64 25.43 9.15
N SER A 86 0.62 25.61 8.73
CA SER A 86 1.01 25.66 7.32
C SER A 86 1.03 24.27 6.64
N VAL A 87 0.97 23.18 7.40
CA VAL A 87 0.97 21.82 6.88
C VAL A 87 -0.47 21.38 6.55
N THR A 88 -0.77 21.18 5.26
CA THR A 88 -2.04 20.57 4.87
C THR A 88 -1.98 19.05 5.00
N LEU A 89 -2.68 18.49 6.00
CA LEU A 89 -2.81 17.05 6.22
C LEU A 89 -4.19 16.57 5.76
N SER A 90 -4.23 15.48 4.99
CA SER A 90 -5.47 14.74 4.71
C SER A 90 -5.38 13.35 5.34
N LEU A 91 -6.42 12.98 6.09
CA LEU A 91 -6.62 11.63 6.61
C LEU A 91 -7.60 10.83 5.74
N ASP A 92 -8.02 11.36 4.57
CA ASP A 92 -8.86 10.61 3.64
C ASP A 92 -8.06 9.43 3.03
N PRO A 93 -8.58 8.19 3.13
CA PRO A 93 -8.00 7.02 2.49
C PRO A 93 -7.61 7.19 1.01
N LYS A 94 -8.36 7.99 0.25
CA LYS A 94 -8.14 8.27 -1.18
C LYS A 94 -6.93 9.16 -1.41
N ASP A 95 -6.64 10.04 -0.46
CA ASP A 95 -5.51 10.97 -0.55
C ASP A 95 -4.20 10.31 -0.13
N SER A 96 -4.27 9.23 0.65
CA SER A 96 -3.10 8.47 1.13
C SER A 96 -2.12 8.15 0.01
N LEU A 97 -0.86 8.53 0.25
CA LEU A 97 0.27 8.26 -0.63
C LEU A 97 0.65 6.77 -0.62
N VAL A 98 0.55 6.12 0.54
CA VAL A 98 0.77 4.68 0.72
C VAL A 98 -0.52 3.94 0.35
N PRO A 99 -0.49 2.96 -0.57
CA PRO A 99 -1.65 2.15 -0.89
C PRO A 99 -2.18 1.45 0.36
N ILE A 100 -3.49 1.46 0.56
CA ILE A 100 -4.12 0.77 1.69
C ILE A 100 -4.21 -0.70 1.34
N THR A 101 -3.65 -1.54 2.21
CA THR A 101 -3.54 -2.99 1.99
C THR A 101 -4.15 -3.78 3.15
N LEU A 102 -4.66 -4.98 2.87
CA LEU A 102 -5.20 -5.89 3.89
C LEU A 102 -4.10 -6.55 4.73
N GLY A 103 -2.93 -6.77 4.13
CA GLY A 103 -1.82 -7.48 4.75
C GLY A 103 -2.19 -8.89 5.24
N SER A 104 -1.75 -9.25 6.44
CA SER A 104 -1.96 -10.58 7.05
C SER A 104 -3.42 -10.87 7.45
N ARG A 105 -4.34 -9.89 7.31
CA ARG A 105 -5.77 -10.07 7.61
C ARG A 105 -6.42 -11.16 6.75
N VAL A 106 -5.95 -11.36 5.52
CA VAL A 106 -6.51 -12.34 4.58
C VAL A 106 -6.26 -13.78 5.03
N LEU A 107 -5.16 -14.03 5.76
CA LEU A 107 -4.80 -15.37 6.24
C LEU A 107 -5.68 -15.84 7.41
N HIS A 108 -6.33 -14.92 8.12
CA HIS A 108 -7.17 -15.22 9.28
C HIS A 108 -8.62 -15.41 8.84
N GLY A 109 -8.86 -16.46 8.04
CA GLY A 109 -10.13 -16.87 7.41
C GLY A 109 -11.27 -17.24 8.37
N GLY A 110 -11.45 -16.52 9.47
CA GLY A 110 -12.57 -16.65 10.40
C GLY A 110 -13.24 -15.30 10.63
N SER A 111 -14.34 -15.04 9.90
CA SER A 111 -15.43 -14.12 10.26
C SER A 111 -15.13 -12.63 10.54
N LYS A 112 -13.89 -12.16 10.62
CA LYS A 112 -13.56 -10.78 11.07
C LYS A 112 -12.50 -10.06 10.22
N THR A 113 -12.49 -10.27 8.91
CA THR A 113 -11.72 -9.39 8.01
C THR A 113 -12.25 -7.94 8.05
N GLY A 114 -13.43 -7.69 8.63
CA GLY A 114 -14.08 -6.38 8.60
C GLY A 114 -14.66 -6.02 7.23
N LEU A 115 -14.50 -6.91 6.24
CA LEU A 115 -14.96 -6.74 4.86
C LEU A 115 -16.39 -7.25 4.63
N GLY A 116 -17.11 -7.62 5.69
CA GLY A 116 -18.45 -8.23 5.58
C GLY A 116 -18.42 -9.63 4.96
N ASN A 117 -19.53 -10.02 4.29
CA ASN A 117 -19.70 -11.34 3.63
C ASN A 117 -19.04 -11.41 2.23
N VAL A 118 -17.97 -10.64 1.97
CA VAL A 118 -17.31 -10.64 0.66
C VAL A 118 -16.51 -11.94 0.49
N GLN A 119 -16.85 -12.70 -0.54
CA GLN A 119 -16.15 -13.92 -0.93
C GLN A 119 -14.79 -13.55 -1.55
N LEU A 120 -13.71 -14.09 -0.99
CA LEU A 120 -12.33 -13.87 -1.43
C LEU A 120 -11.78 -15.15 -2.05
N ASP A 121 -12.32 -15.54 -3.21
CA ASP A 121 -11.99 -16.80 -3.91
C ASP A 121 -11.27 -16.60 -5.26
N GLY A 122 -11.02 -15.33 -5.60
CA GLY A 122 -10.21 -14.88 -6.71
C GLY A 122 -8.95 -14.19 -6.23
N CYS A 123 -7.84 -14.38 -6.95
CA CYS A 123 -6.62 -13.61 -6.77
C CYS A 123 -5.99 -13.24 -8.11
N ALA A 124 -5.17 -12.19 -8.08
CA ALA A 124 -4.38 -11.76 -9.22
C ALA A 124 -3.05 -11.15 -8.77
N VAL A 125 -2.07 -11.20 -9.66
CA VAL A 125 -0.81 -10.50 -9.54
C VAL A 125 -0.71 -9.47 -10.66
N ILE A 126 -0.39 -8.23 -10.29
CA ILE A 126 -0.05 -7.18 -11.25
C ILE A 126 1.40 -6.80 -11.00
N ALA A 127 2.24 -6.79 -12.03
CA ALA A 127 3.65 -6.41 -11.94
C ALA A 127 3.96 -5.28 -12.92
N VAL A 128 4.56 -4.21 -12.40
CA VAL A 128 5.09 -3.08 -13.17
C VAL A 128 6.60 -3.16 -13.16
N PHE A 129 7.19 -3.43 -14.32
CA PHE A 129 8.64 -3.50 -14.52
C PHE A 129 9.26 -2.11 -14.60
N ASP A 130 10.53 -2.00 -14.22
CA ASP A 130 11.20 -0.70 -14.14
C ASP A 130 11.24 0.03 -15.48
N HIS A 131 10.86 1.30 -15.44
CA HIS A 131 10.88 2.27 -16.54
C HIS A 131 10.64 3.69 -15.96
N LEU A 132 10.88 4.74 -16.75
CA LEU A 132 10.80 6.14 -16.31
C LEU A 132 9.44 6.53 -15.67
N GLY A 133 8.37 5.81 -16.02
CA GLY A 133 7.00 6.03 -15.52
C GLY A 133 6.52 5.02 -14.47
N ALA A 134 7.33 4.06 -14.03
CA ALA A 134 6.88 2.90 -13.26
C ALA A 134 6.08 3.27 -11.99
N VAL A 135 6.55 4.24 -11.22
CA VAL A 135 5.85 4.71 -10.01
C VAL A 135 4.52 5.39 -10.35
N SER A 136 4.45 6.17 -11.43
CA SER A 136 3.21 6.82 -11.86
C SER A 136 2.20 5.81 -12.39
N CYS A 137 2.66 4.81 -13.13
CA CYS A 137 1.89 3.67 -13.59
C CYS A 137 1.31 2.89 -12.39
N ALA A 138 2.17 2.51 -11.44
CA ALA A 138 1.80 1.85 -10.20
C ALA A 138 0.74 2.63 -9.38
N LYS A 139 0.89 3.96 -9.25
CA LYS A 139 -0.11 4.81 -8.59
C LYS A 139 -1.45 4.84 -9.34
N SER A 140 -1.41 4.82 -10.67
CA SER A 140 -2.64 4.77 -11.49
C SER A 140 -3.39 3.46 -11.27
N ILE A 141 -2.68 2.34 -11.23
CA ILE A 141 -3.23 1.01 -10.92
C ILE A 141 -3.92 1.00 -9.55
N VAL A 142 -3.28 1.57 -8.52
CA VAL A 142 -3.90 1.71 -7.18
C VAL A 142 -5.18 2.55 -7.26
N GLY A 143 -5.17 3.64 -8.04
CA GLY A 143 -6.37 4.44 -8.29
C GLY A 143 -7.51 3.65 -8.92
N PHE A 144 -7.23 2.88 -9.98
CA PHE A 144 -8.23 2.06 -10.67
C PHE A 144 -8.77 0.94 -9.78
N LEU A 145 -7.91 0.24 -9.05
CA LEU A 145 -8.36 -0.82 -8.14
C LEU A 145 -9.25 -0.29 -7.00
N ARG A 146 -9.02 0.96 -6.54
CA ARG A 146 -9.88 1.61 -5.55
C ARG A 146 -11.30 1.90 -6.07
N GLU A 147 -11.49 2.00 -7.38
CA GLU A 147 -12.81 2.18 -7.99
C GLU A 147 -13.65 0.90 -8.00
N VAL A 148 -13.06 -0.25 -7.63
CA VAL A 148 -13.71 -1.57 -7.59
C VAL A 148 -13.83 -2.06 -6.14
N PRO A 149 -14.95 -1.78 -5.43
CA PRO A 149 -15.07 -2.03 -3.99
C PRO A 149 -15.01 -3.52 -3.60
N SER A 150 -15.25 -4.43 -4.54
CA SER A 150 -15.19 -5.88 -4.33
C SER A 150 -13.78 -6.46 -4.47
N CYS A 151 -12.80 -5.65 -4.89
CA CYS A 151 -11.41 -6.05 -5.01
C CYS A 151 -10.57 -5.29 -3.99
N HIS A 152 -9.59 -5.98 -3.41
CA HIS A 152 -8.75 -5.44 -2.36
C HIS A 152 -7.29 -5.73 -2.63
N LEU A 153 -6.43 -4.75 -2.34
CA LEU A 153 -4.99 -4.95 -2.31
C LEU A 153 -4.64 -5.69 -1.03
N VAL A 154 -4.03 -6.87 -1.14
CA VAL A 154 -3.48 -7.60 0.01
C VAL A 154 -2.12 -7.04 0.37
N ARG A 155 -1.27 -6.83 -0.63
CA ARG A 155 0.09 -6.38 -0.45
C ARG A 155 0.54 -5.64 -1.71
N THR A 156 1.41 -4.68 -1.49
CA THR A 156 2.26 -4.11 -2.55
C THR A 156 3.71 -4.39 -2.19
N GLN A 157 4.57 -4.44 -3.20
CA GLN A 157 6.01 -4.55 -2.99
C GLN A 157 6.76 -3.86 -4.13
N CYS A 158 7.95 -3.34 -3.84
CA CYS A 158 8.91 -2.81 -4.78
C CYS A 158 10.26 -3.43 -4.44
N SER A 159 10.70 -4.38 -5.27
CA SER A 159 11.91 -5.18 -5.03
C SER A 159 12.71 -5.33 -6.31
N ARG A 160 14.03 -5.47 -6.15
CA ARG A 160 14.91 -5.88 -7.23
C ARG A 160 14.95 -7.40 -7.30
N PHE A 161 14.85 -7.93 -8.51
CA PHE A 161 14.90 -9.36 -8.79
C PHE A 161 16.07 -9.68 -9.70
N SER A 162 16.63 -10.89 -9.60
CA SER A 162 17.56 -11.39 -10.62
C SER A 162 16.81 -11.74 -11.91
N GLU A 163 17.49 -11.78 -13.05
CA GLU A 163 16.86 -12.19 -14.31
C GLU A 163 16.24 -13.61 -14.20
N TYR A 164 16.90 -14.50 -13.44
CA TYR A 164 16.38 -15.84 -13.14
C TYR A 164 15.09 -15.79 -12.32
N ASP A 165 15.01 -14.93 -11.30
CA ASP A 165 13.78 -14.77 -10.52
C ASP A 165 12.66 -14.18 -11.38
N ILE A 166 12.97 -13.23 -12.27
CA ILE A 166 11.99 -12.69 -13.21
C ILE A 166 11.42 -13.77 -14.12
N GLU A 167 12.26 -14.62 -14.69
CA GLU A 167 11.81 -15.72 -15.54
C GLU A 167 11.02 -16.76 -14.76
N ARG A 168 11.48 -17.14 -13.57
CA ARG A 168 10.83 -18.14 -12.71
C ARG A 168 9.48 -17.67 -12.17
N ILE A 169 9.37 -16.40 -11.77
CA ILE A 169 8.13 -15.85 -11.19
C ILE A 169 7.20 -15.46 -12.33
N PHE A 170 7.63 -14.63 -13.26
CA PHE A 170 6.74 -13.97 -14.22
C PHE A 170 6.70 -14.64 -15.60
N GLY A 171 7.50 -15.69 -15.84
CA GLY A 171 7.60 -16.34 -17.14
C GLY A 171 8.21 -15.46 -18.22
N ILE A 172 8.91 -14.39 -17.84
CA ILE A 172 9.52 -13.45 -18.78
C ILE A 172 10.94 -13.90 -19.08
N PRO A 173 11.29 -14.16 -20.36
CA PRO A 173 12.62 -14.63 -20.71
C PRO A 173 13.71 -13.66 -20.24
N THR A 174 14.81 -14.18 -19.72
CA THR A 174 16.04 -13.42 -19.36
C THR A 174 16.55 -12.50 -20.48
N SER A 175 16.34 -12.87 -21.75
CA SER A 175 16.68 -12.04 -22.91
C SER A 175 15.81 -10.78 -23.07
N SER A 176 14.62 -10.75 -22.45
CA SER A 176 13.67 -9.66 -22.55
C SER A 176 14.21 -8.38 -21.93
N ARG A 177 13.88 -7.23 -22.53
CA ARG A 177 14.18 -5.93 -21.93
C ARG A 177 13.60 -5.84 -20.52
N ARG A 178 12.39 -6.36 -20.28
CA ARG A 178 11.73 -6.39 -18.97
C ARG A 178 12.52 -7.10 -17.87
N ALA A 179 13.26 -8.17 -18.22
CA ALA A 179 14.01 -8.96 -17.25
C ALA A 179 15.27 -8.24 -16.75
N LYS A 180 15.75 -7.24 -17.49
CA LYS A 180 17.02 -6.56 -17.23
C LYS A 180 16.89 -5.28 -16.41
N VAL A 181 15.68 -4.91 -15.98
CA VAL A 181 15.40 -3.55 -15.48
C VAL A 181 15.06 -3.53 -14.00
N GLY A 182 15.91 -2.85 -13.23
CA GLY A 182 15.65 -2.25 -11.92
C GLY A 182 14.70 -2.96 -10.96
N ASN A 183 13.87 -2.16 -10.29
CA ASN A 183 12.90 -2.64 -9.32
C ASN A 183 11.58 -2.99 -10.01
N VAL A 184 10.96 -4.08 -9.60
CA VAL A 184 9.60 -4.44 -10.04
C VAL A 184 8.64 -4.11 -8.91
N ILE A 185 7.56 -3.39 -9.25
CA ILE A 185 6.48 -3.08 -8.32
C ILE A 185 5.37 -4.12 -8.53
N THR A 186 5.06 -4.90 -7.50
CA THR A 186 4.03 -5.94 -7.54
C THR A 186 2.84 -5.59 -6.67
N PHE A 187 1.68 -6.07 -7.09
CA PHE A 187 0.40 -5.95 -6.39
C PHE A 187 -0.22 -7.35 -6.28
N GLU A 188 -0.57 -7.72 -5.05
CA GLU A 188 -1.41 -8.88 -4.76
C GLU A 188 -2.85 -8.39 -4.58
N VAL A 189 -3.75 -8.87 -5.44
CA VAL A 189 -5.17 -8.47 -5.44
C VAL A 189 -6.02 -9.68 -5.10
N VAL A 190 -7.05 -9.48 -4.26
CA VAL A 190 -8.05 -10.51 -3.94
C VAL A 190 -9.46 -9.95 -4.03
N GLY A 191 -10.43 -10.83 -4.24
CA GLY A 191 -11.84 -10.50 -4.34
C GLY A 191 -12.65 -11.68 -4.88
N PRO A 192 -13.94 -11.50 -5.21
CA PRO A 192 -14.69 -12.51 -5.93
C PRO A 192 -14.06 -12.76 -7.31
N ARG A 193 -13.92 -14.03 -7.71
CA ARG A 193 -13.22 -14.42 -8.96
C ARG A 193 -13.64 -13.62 -10.20
N GLY A 194 -14.95 -13.45 -10.41
CA GLY A 194 -15.46 -12.65 -11.55
C GLY A 194 -15.06 -11.18 -11.47
N SER A 195 -15.12 -10.59 -10.28
CA SER A 195 -14.74 -9.19 -10.05
C SER A 195 -13.24 -8.95 -10.27
N VAL A 196 -12.39 -9.86 -9.79
CA VAL A 196 -10.93 -9.76 -9.95
C VAL A 196 -10.54 -9.83 -11.43
N GLY A 197 -11.15 -10.73 -12.19
CA GLY A 197 -10.95 -10.82 -13.65
C GLY A 197 -11.30 -9.50 -14.35
N SER A 198 -12.52 -8.99 -14.13
CA SER A 198 -12.96 -7.71 -14.72
C SER A 198 -12.08 -6.54 -14.31
N ALA A 199 -11.67 -6.47 -13.04
CA ALA A 199 -10.78 -5.41 -12.55
C ALA A 199 -9.40 -5.48 -13.23
N CYS A 200 -8.87 -6.67 -13.46
CA CYS A 200 -7.59 -6.88 -14.15
C CYS A 200 -7.66 -6.46 -15.62
N GLU A 201 -8.77 -6.76 -16.32
CA GLU A 201 -9.02 -6.31 -17.68
C GLU A 201 -9.10 -4.77 -17.75
N GLU A 202 -9.85 -4.16 -16.83
CA GLU A 202 -10.00 -2.71 -16.75
C GLU A 202 -8.68 -2.00 -16.43
N VAL A 203 -7.91 -2.53 -15.47
CA VAL A 203 -6.56 -2.04 -15.16
C VAL A 203 -5.67 -2.13 -16.39
N SER A 204 -5.69 -3.25 -17.11
CA SER A 204 -4.89 -3.42 -18.33
C SER A 204 -5.27 -2.38 -19.37
N LEU A 205 -6.56 -2.17 -19.60
CA LEU A 205 -7.08 -1.20 -20.57
C LEU A 205 -6.72 0.25 -20.20
N LYS A 206 -7.08 0.69 -18.99
CA LYS A 206 -6.87 2.07 -18.51
C LYS A 206 -5.37 2.39 -18.40
N THR A 207 -4.56 1.43 -17.96
CA THR A 207 -3.11 1.63 -17.83
C THR A 207 -2.45 1.73 -19.20
N SER A 208 -2.83 0.88 -20.15
CA SER A 208 -2.30 0.93 -21.52
C SER A 208 -2.65 2.22 -22.26
N ALA A 209 -3.74 2.91 -21.86
CA ALA A 209 -4.11 4.21 -22.41
C ALA A 209 -3.25 5.37 -21.90
N LEU A 210 -2.59 5.19 -20.75
CA LEU A 210 -1.82 6.26 -20.07
C LEU A 210 -0.31 5.98 -20.02
N HIS A 211 0.09 4.73 -20.10
CA HIS A 211 1.46 4.26 -19.89
C HIS A 211 1.84 3.22 -20.95
N ASP A 212 3.14 2.96 -21.11
CA ASP A 212 3.61 1.91 -22.02
C ASP A 212 3.23 0.52 -21.48
N PRO A 213 2.34 -0.23 -22.17
CA PRO A 213 1.88 -1.55 -21.71
C PRO A 213 3.00 -2.59 -21.73
N THR A 214 4.11 -2.34 -22.43
CA THR A 214 5.24 -3.28 -22.52
C THR A 214 5.80 -3.65 -21.16
N PHE A 215 5.71 -2.76 -20.17
CA PHE A 215 6.25 -2.95 -18.82
C PHE A 215 5.18 -3.35 -17.80
N LEU A 216 3.99 -3.75 -18.25
CA LEU A 216 2.93 -4.25 -17.39
C LEU A 216 2.73 -5.76 -17.62
N LEU A 217 2.61 -6.51 -16.54
CA LEU A 217 2.11 -7.87 -16.54
C LEU A 217 0.91 -7.95 -15.60
N VAL A 218 -0.16 -8.56 -16.09
CA VAL A 218 -1.37 -8.83 -15.32
C VAL A 218 -1.63 -10.34 -15.41
N THR A 219 -1.66 -10.99 -14.26
CA THR A 219 -1.93 -12.42 -14.12
C THR A 219 -3.20 -12.56 -13.30
N SER A 220 -4.32 -12.80 -13.98
CA SER A 220 -5.64 -13.01 -13.38
C SER A 220 -6.10 -14.47 -13.40
N ASP A 221 -5.29 -15.37 -13.98
CA ASP A 221 -5.50 -16.82 -13.83
C ASP A 221 -5.18 -17.22 -12.38
N GLN A 222 -6.13 -17.89 -11.72
CA GLN A 222 -6.04 -18.20 -10.30
C GLN A 222 -4.80 -19.02 -9.96
N SER A 223 -4.56 -20.11 -10.68
CA SER A 223 -3.49 -21.05 -10.35
C SER A 223 -2.11 -20.43 -10.58
N GLU A 224 -1.96 -19.67 -11.66
CA GLU A 224 -0.72 -18.98 -11.96
C GLU A 224 -0.49 -17.79 -11.01
N ALA A 225 -1.53 -17.03 -10.65
CA ALA A 225 -1.43 -15.95 -9.67
C ALA A 225 -1.02 -16.49 -8.29
N GLU A 226 -1.65 -17.58 -7.80
CA GLU A 226 -1.25 -18.24 -6.55
C GLU A 226 0.20 -18.71 -6.57
N ARG A 227 0.65 -19.29 -7.69
CA ARG A 227 2.05 -19.71 -7.87
C ARG A 227 2.99 -18.51 -7.76
N GLN A 228 2.68 -17.40 -8.42
CA GLN A 228 3.46 -16.17 -8.37
C GLN A 228 3.50 -15.57 -6.96
N ILE A 229 2.36 -15.47 -6.27
CA ILE A 229 2.25 -14.98 -4.89
C ILE A 229 3.13 -15.80 -3.95
N ASN A 230 3.09 -17.14 -4.05
CA ASN A 230 3.91 -18.03 -3.23
C ASN A 230 5.40 -17.81 -3.45
N LEU A 231 5.84 -17.63 -4.70
CA LEU A 231 7.24 -17.36 -5.02
C LEU A 231 7.70 -15.98 -4.53
N LEU A 232 6.87 -14.94 -4.72
CA LEU A 232 7.14 -13.59 -4.23
C LEU A 232 7.28 -13.56 -2.70
N ASN A 233 6.36 -14.22 -1.99
CA ASN A 233 6.39 -14.32 -0.53
C ASN A 233 7.61 -15.12 -0.03
N GLY A 234 7.99 -16.19 -0.74
CA GLY A 234 9.18 -16.98 -0.41
C GLY A 234 10.47 -16.15 -0.52
N LEU A 235 10.62 -15.38 -1.61
CA LEU A 235 11.78 -14.50 -1.82
C LEU A 235 11.83 -13.35 -0.82
N HIS A 236 10.67 -12.78 -0.46
CA HIS A 236 10.61 -11.71 0.53
C HIS A 236 11.17 -12.15 1.89
N ARG A 237 10.82 -13.36 2.34
CA ARG A 237 11.33 -13.95 3.59
C ARG A 237 12.83 -14.22 3.55
N MET A 238 13.39 -14.54 2.39
CA MET A 238 14.83 -14.80 2.24
C MET A 238 15.65 -13.50 2.19
N ASN A 239 15.17 -12.48 1.47
CA ASN A 239 15.91 -11.23 1.28
C ASN A 239 15.89 -10.31 2.52
N MET A 240 14.91 -10.43 3.41
CA MET A 240 14.90 -9.70 4.70
C MET A 240 15.81 -10.33 5.76
N ASN A 241 16.27 -11.57 5.58
CA ASN A 241 17.23 -12.23 6.48
C ASN A 241 18.70 -11.98 6.10
N ALA A 242 18.94 -11.25 5.02
CA ALA A 242 20.27 -10.94 4.50
C ALA A 242 20.60 -9.46 4.71
N SER A 243 20.66 -9.03 5.97
CA SER A 243 21.20 -7.74 6.39
C SER A 243 21.85 -7.85 7.75
#